data_AF-A0A7S2I241-F1
#
_entry.id   AF-A0A7S2I241-F1
#
_cell.length_a   1.000
_cell.length_b   1.000
_cell.length_c   1.000
_cell.angle_alpha   90.00
_cell.angle_beta   90.00
_cell.angle_gamma   90.00
#
_symmetry.space_group_name_H-M   'P 1'
#
loop_
_entity.id
_entity.type
_entity.pdbx_description
1 polymer ?
#
loop_
_entity_poly.entity_id
_entity_poly.type
_entity_poly.pdbx_seq_one_letter_code
_entity_poly.pdbx_strand_id
1 'polypeptide(L)'
;FVSVPEVEVLKSVTVALTMILAATFVREPVNLLIVTSVLVIVAGTAIAAAFDKDDIPLINGKVGAHAFGLALCVLSCAFEASKTVCSQILMDSLNVFDGVYWSSPAFVFIAAILVASIELRSLINHTFTPELISMLVLNSILTGLTVLASFWFVKLVGALSLKVVAQARTVGLILISVFFFHEHCAPLTYVGYAVSLVGVGMFNQAKVALASMASKDKDLQLSCEGLDSKKKIQS
;
A
#
# COMPACT_ATOMS: atom_id res chain seq x y z
N PHE A 1 7.37 14.31 14.66
CA PHE A 1 7.72 13.39 15.77
C PHE A 1 7.49 11.94 15.36
N VAL A 2 8.01 11.54 14.19
CA VAL A 2 8.10 10.14 13.74
C VAL A 2 9.35 10.09 12.86
N SER A 3 10.29 9.19 13.14
CA SER A 3 11.51 9.06 12.34
C SER A 3 11.19 8.38 11.00
N VAL A 4 12.03 8.60 9.96
CA VAL A 4 11.83 7.98 8.64
C VAL A 4 11.71 6.44 8.72
N PRO A 5 12.52 5.72 9.53
CA PRO A 5 12.39 4.28 9.71
C PRO A 5 11.08 3.86 10.37
N GLU A 6 10.56 4.63 11.35
CA GLU A 6 9.28 4.33 11.98
C GLU A 6 8.13 4.38 10.97
N VAL A 7 8.12 5.37 10.08
CA VAL A 7 7.13 5.46 8.98
C VAL A 7 7.23 4.24 8.06
N GLU A 8 8.44 3.76 7.81
CA GLU A 8 8.67 2.63 6.93
C GLU A 8 8.22 1.29 7.53
N VAL A 9 8.46 1.08 8.82
CA VAL A 9 7.91 -0.07 9.56
C VAL A 9 6.38 -0.01 9.54
N LEU A 10 5.78 1.15 9.78
CA LEU A 10 4.33 1.31 9.70
C LEU A 10 3.77 0.90 8.35
N LYS A 11 4.41 1.31 7.24
CA LYS A 11 3.98 0.91 5.90
C LYS A 11 4.06 -0.60 5.71
N SER A 12 5.09 -1.25 6.23
CA SER A 12 5.20 -2.72 6.19
C SER A 12 4.08 -3.42 6.97
N VAL A 13 3.67 -2.87 8.12
CA VAL A 13 2.51 -3.33 8.89
C VAL A 13 1.21 -3.13 8.11
N THR A 14 1.06 -2.00 7.40
CA THR A 14 -0.07 -1.79 6.49
C THR A 14 -0.12 -2.87 5.41
N VAL A 15 1.01 -3.26 4.80
CA VAL A 15 1.03 -4.35 3.79
C VAL A 15 0.53 -5.66 4.40
N ALA A 16 0.99 -6.03 5.60
CA ALA A 16 0.57 -7.24 6.29
C ALA A 16 -0.94 -7.22 6.61
N LEU A 17 -1.45 -6.12 7.16
CA LEU A 17 -2.88 -5.95 7.43
C LEU A 17 -3.72 -5.99 6.15
N THR A 18 -3.24 -5.38 5.07
CA THR A 18 -3.93 -5.39 3.77
C THR A 18 -4.00 -6.81 3.22
N MET A 19 -2.97 -7.65 3.42
CA MET A 19 -3.03 -9.07 3.06
C MET A 19 -4.11 -9.82 3.83
N ILE A 20 -4.14 -9.66 5.16
CA ILE A 20 -5.13 -10.37 6.01
C ILE A 20 -6.55 -9.97 5.59
N LEU A 21 -6.79 -8.67 5.39
CA LEU A 21 -8.11 -8.17 4.97
C LEU A 21 -8.45 -8.59 3.53
N ALA A 22 -7.50 -8.59 2.60
CA ALA A 22 -7.73 -9.06 1.23
C ALA A 22 -8.04 -10.57 1.20
N ALA A 23 -7.37 -11.37 2.04
CA ALA A 23 -7.62 -12.80 2.18
C ALA A 23 -9.04 -13.08 2.69
N THR A 24 -9.52 -12.31 3.67
CA THR A 24 -10.83 -12.54 4.31
C THR A 24 -11.99 -11.96 3.50
N PHE A 25 -11.86 -10.74 2.98
CA PHE A 25 -12.97 -10.02 2.34
C PHE A 25 -13.03 -10.19 0.81
N VAL A 26 -11.88 -10.26 0.13
CA VAL A 26 -11.83 -10.37 -1.35
C VAL A 26 -11.70 -11.82 -1.80
N ARG A 27 -11.40 -12.75 -0.88
CA ARG A 27 -11.09 -14.16 -1.18
C ARG A 27 -10.01 -14.30 -2.25
N GLU A 28 -9.03 -13.40 -2.27
CA GLU A 28 -7.86 -13.58 -3.14
C GLU A 28 -7.19 -14.92 -2.77
N PRO A 29 -6.78 -15.75 -3.76
CA PRO A 29 -6.06 -16.98 -3.47
C PRO A 29 -4.71 -16.65 -2.84
N VAL A 30 -4.63 -16.79 -1.51
CA VAL A 30 -3.40 -16.56 -0.77
C VAL A 30 -2.63 -17.87 -0.71
N ASN A 31 -1.57 -17.96 -1.52
CA ASN A 31 -0.63 -19.07 -1.43
C ASN A 31 0.40 -18.80 -0.32
N LEU A 32 0.93 -19.85 0.29
CA LEU A 32 1.97 -19.80 1.33
C LEU A 32 3.23 -19.05 0.84
N LEU A 33 3.50 -19.10 -0.47
CA LEU A 33 4.59 -18.34 -1.10
C LEU A 33 4.38 -16.81 -1.03
N ILE A 34 3.13 -16.34 -1.13
CA ILE A 34 2.80 -14.91 -1.01
C ILE A 34 2.94 -14.46 0.45
N VAL A 35 2.45 -15.27 1.39
CA VAL A 35 2.57 -14.99 2.84
C VAL A 35 4.03 -14.89 3.25
N THR A 36 4.84 -15.87 2.87
CA THR A 36 6.28 -15.88 3.18
C THR A 36 7.01 -14.69 2.55
N SER A 37 6.69 -14.31 1.31
CA SER A 37 7.29 -13.14 0.66
C SER A 37 7.00 -11.85 1.43
N VAL A 38 5.76 -11.65 1.89
CA VAL A 38 5.40 -10.45 2.68
C VAL A 38 6.00 -10.50 4.08
N LEU A 39 6.09 -11.67 4.72
CA LEU A 39 6.83 -11.81 5.98
C LEU A 39 8.30 -11.43 5.82
N VAL A 40 8.94 -11.80 4.72
CA VAL A 40 10.32 -11.39 4.39
C VAL A 40 10.41 -9.88 4.20
N ILE A 41 9.45 -9.25 3.51
CA ILE A 41 9.39 -7.79 3.35
C ILE A 41 9.31 -7.11 4.72
N VAL A 42 8.39 -7.54 5.58
CA VAL A 42 8.16 -6.99 6.93
C VAL A 42 9.38 -7.21 7.83
N ALA A 43 9.99 -8.39 7.79
CA ALA A 43 11.21 -8.68 8.54
C ALA A 43 12.37 -7.80 8.08
N GLY A 44 12.56 -7.63 6.77
CA GLY A 44 13.61 -6.77 6.21
C GLY A 44 13.47 -5.31 6.63
N THR A 45 12.25 -4.76 6.56
CA THR A 45 11.98 -3.37 6.99
C THR A 45 12.05 -3.20 8.51
N ALA A 46 11.62 -4.20 9.29
CA ALA A 46 11.74 -4.19 10.75
C ALA A 46 13.21 -4.23 11.20
N ILE A 47 14.04 -5.04 10.54
CA ILE A 47 15.49 -5.09 10.75
C ILE A 47 16.09 -3.73 10.41
N ALA A 48 15.78 -3.17 9.22
CA ALA A 48 16.31 -1.87 8.81
C ALA A 48 16.02 -0.78 9.86
N ALA A 49 14.81 -0.75 10.41
CA ALA A 49 14.44 0.23 11.42
C ALA A 49 14.98 -0.05 12.83
N ALA A 50 15.13 -1.32 13.22
CA ALA A 50 15.68 -1.67 14.53
C ALA A 50 17.17 -1.33 14.68
N PHE A 51 17.90 -1.23 13.56
CA PHE A 51 19.34 -0.95 13.54
C PHE A 51 19.68 0.49 13.16
N ASP A 52 18.69 1.34 12.90
CA ASP A 52 18.90 2.76 12.74
C ASP A 52 19.18 3.37 14.13
N LYS A 53 20.45 3.77 14.33
CA LYS A 53 21.08 3.90 15.65
C LYS A 53 20.68 5.14 16.46
N ASP A 54 19.77 5.98 15.98
CA ASP A 54 19.53 7.30 16.57
C ASP A 54 18.18 7.48 17.28
N ASP A 55 17.22 6.55 17.20
CA ASP A 55 15.95 6.68 17.92
C ASP A 55 15.35 5.31 18.33
N ILE A 56 15.82 4.74 19.45
CA ILE A 56 15.06 3.71 20.18
C ILE A 56 14.31 4.42 21.32
N PRO A 57 13.04 4.83 21.14
CA PRO A 57 12.25 5.53 22.15
C PRO A 57 11.88 4.66 23.36
N LEU A 58 12.24 3.37 23.35
CA LEU A 58 11.95 2.45 24.46
C LEU A 58 12.70 2.80 25.76
N ILE A 59 13.76 3.62 25.70
CA ILE A 59 14.65 3.90 26.84
C ILE A 59 14.32 5.22 27.56
N ASN A 60 13.56 6.15 26.96
CA ASN A 60 13.40 7.53 27.47
C ASN A 60 12.19 7.78 28.39
N GLY A 61 11.54 6.75 28.95
CA GLY A 61 10.65 6.88 30.11
C GLY A 61 9.32 7.63 29.92
N LYS A 62 8.95 8.08 28.71
CA LYS A 62 7.63 8.70 28.39
C LYS A 62 6.67 7.69 27.76
N VAL A 63 6.41 6.58 28.45
CA VAL A 63 5.64 5.44 27.92
C VAL A 63 4.23 5.84 27.43
N GLY A 64 3.56 6.79 28.09
CA GLY A 64 2.17 7.15 27.76
C GLY A 64 1.97 7.85 26.40
N ALA A 65 2.78 8.85 26.08
CA ALA A 65 2.62 9.64 24.85
C ALA A 65 3.06 8.86 23.59
N HIS A 66 4.12 8.05 23.72
CA HIS A 66 4.60 7.19 22.63
C HIS A 66 3.63 6.03 22.37
N ALA A 67 3.05 5.42 23.41
CA ALA A 67 2.03 4.39 23.23
C ALA A 67 0.77 4.93 22.53
N PHE A 68 0.35 6.16 22.87
CA PHE A 68 -0.78 6.81 22.19
C PHE A 68 -0.48 7.10 20.72
N GLY A 69 0.71 7.62 20.40
CA GLY A 69 1.16 7.83 19.01
C GLY A 69 1.21 6.53 18.21
N LEU A 70 1.74 5.46 18.82
CA LEU A 70 1.78 4.13 18.21
C LEU A 70 0.36 3.57 17.97
N ALA A 71 -0.55 3.73 18.93
CA ALA A 71 -1.94 3.29 18.78
C ALA A 71 -2.66 4.04 17.64
N LEU A 72 -2.49 5.35 17.54
CA LEU A 72 -3.01 6.15 16.43
C LEU A 72 -2.40 5.74 15.09
N CYS A 73 -1.11 5.40 15.07
CA CYS A 73 -0.42 4.92 13.88
C CYS A 73 -0.96 3.58 13.41
N VAL A 74 -1.11 2.60 14.30
CA VAL A 74 -1.69 1.28 13.97
C VAL A 74 -3.14 1.43 13.49
N LEU A 75 -3.91 2.31 14.12
CA LEU A 75 -5.27 2.61 13.69
C LEU A 75 -5.31 3.22 12.29
N SER A 76 -4.38 4.15 11.99
CA SER A 76 -4.21 4.72 10.66
C SER A 76 -3.88 3.63 9.62
N CYS A 77 -2.95 2.73 9.92
CA CYS A 77 -2.63 1.58 9.08
C CYS A 77 -3.85 0.69 8.82
N ALA A 78 -4.69 0.45 9.84
CA ALA A 78 -5.90 -0.34 9.70
C ALA A 78 -6.94 0.34 8.79
N PHE A 79 -7.15 1.65 8.92
CA PHE A 79 -8.02 2.41 8.02
C PHE A 79 -7.49 2.42 6.59
N GLU A 80 -6.18 2.58 6.41
CA GLU A 80 -5.54 2.59 5.10
C GLU A 80 -5.66 1.22 4.40
N ALA A 81 -5.43 0.13 5.14
CA ALA A 81 -5.62 -1.23 4.65
C ALA A 81 -7.09 -1.48 4.28
N SER A 82 -8.02 -1.09 5.16
CA SER A 82 -9.47 -1.22 4.94
C SER A 82 -9.94 -0.43 3.72
N LYS A 83 -9.47 0.82 3.55
CA LYS A 83 -9.74 1.63 2.35
C LYS A 83 -9.29 0.92 1.08
N THR A 84 -8.10 0.32 1.11
CA THR A 84 -7.53 -0.33 -0.08
C THR A 84 -8.32 -1.58 -0.47
N VAL A 85 -8.75 -2.37 0.51
CA VAL A 85 -9.59 -3.57 0.29
C VAL A 85 -11.00 -3.19 -0.15
N CYS A 86 -11.62 -2.19 0.48
CA CYS A 86 -12.93 -1.68 0.06
C CYS A 86 -12.88 -1.11 -1.37
N SER A 87 -11.81 -0.39 -1.71
CA SER A 87 -11.56 0.06 -3.07
C SER A 87 -11.48 -1.11 -4.06
N GLN A 88 -10.85 -2.22 -3.68
CA GLN A 88 -10.77 -3.39 -4.53
C GLN A 88 -12.15 -4.02 -4.77
N ILE A 89 -12.96 -4.21 -3.72
CA ILE A 89 -14.33 -4.72 -3.83
C ILE A 89 -15.18 -3.81 -4.74
N LEU A 90 -15.05 -2.49 -4.57
CA LEU A 90 -15.78 -1.52 -5.39
C LEU A 90 -15.38 -1.59 -6.87
N MET A 91 -14.09 -1.77 -7.16
CA MET A 91 -13.56 -1.84 -8.53
C MET A 91 -13.90 -3.15 -9.25
N ASP A 92 -14.20 -4.21 -8.50
CA ASP A 92 -14.67 -5.49 -9.05
C ASP A 92 -16.13 -5.36 -9.54
N SER A 93 -16.95 -4.58 -8.82
CA SER A 93 -18.36 -4.37 -9.15
C SER A 93 -18.63 -3.19 -10.10
N LEU A 94 -17.75 -2.18 -10.14
CA LEU A 94 -17.97 -0.93 -10.89
C LEU A 94 -16.83 -0.61 -11.86
N ASN A 95 -17.12 0.29 -12.80
CA ASN A 95 -16.09 0.92 -13.61
C ASN A 95 -15.23 1.86 -12.76
N VAL A 96 -13.97 2.03 -13.16
CA VAL A 96 -12.99 2.83 -12.40
C VAL A 96 -13.48 4.26 -12.22
N PHE A 97 -14.02 4.85 -13.28
CA PHE A 97 -14.55 6.21 -13.25
C PHE A 97 -15.75 6.36 -12.33
N ASP A 98 -16.68 5.39 -12.32
CA ASP A 98 -17.86 5.45 -11.44
C ASP A 98 -17.48 5.34 -9.97
N GLY A 99 -16.53 4.47 -9.63
CA GLY A 99 -16.06 4.34 -8.24
C GLY A 99 -15.29 5.57 -7.75
N VAL A 100 -14.51 6.22 -8.62
CA VAL A 100 -13.84 7.49 -8.29
C VAL A 100 -14.87 8.62 -8.18
N TYR A 101 -15.84 8.69 -9.09
CA TYR A 101 -16.89 9.70 -9.08
C TYR A 101 -17.73 9.62 -7.80
N TRP A 102 -18.11 8.42 -7.36
CA TRP A 102 -18.91 8.23 -6.16
C TRP A 102 -18.13 8.48 -4.86
N SER A 103 -16.82 8.20 -4.84
CA SER A 103 -15.97 8.41 -3.65
C SER A 103 -15.47 9.85 -3.49
N SER A 104 -15.34 10.60 -4.59
CA SER A 104 -14.87 12.00 -4.59
C SER A 104 -15.65 12.95 -3.68
N PRO A 105 -17.01 13.03 -3.71
CA PRO A 105 -17.74 13.95 -2.86
C PRO A 105 -17.60 13.62 -1.37
N ALA A 106 -17.46 12.34 -1.03
CA ALA A 106 -17.22 11.92 0.35
C ALA A 106 -15.85 12.40 0.87
N PHE A 107 -14.80 12.36 0.03
CA PHE A 107 -13.49 12.90 0.39
C PHE A 107 -13.54 14.42 0.61
N VAL A 108 -14.23 15.15 -0.28
CA VAL A 108 -14.38 16.61 -0.14
C VAL A 108 -15.14 16.96 1.13
N PHE A 109 -16.23 16.25 1.44
CA PHE A 109 -17.04 16.51 2.63
C PHE A 109 -16.26 16.28 3.93
N ILE A 110 -15.56 15.16 4.04
CA ILE A 110 -14.75 14.84 5.23
C ILE A 110 -13.57 15.82 5.35
N ALA A 111 -12.89 16.13 4.25
CA ALA A 111 -11.80 17.10 4.24
C ALA A 111 -12.28 18.49 4.67
N ALA A 112 -13.44 18.94 4.17
CA ALA A 112 -14.03 20.22 4.54
C ALA A 112 -14.35 20.30 6.05
N ILE A 113 -14.90 19.23 6.63
CA ILE A 113 -15.18 19.17 8.08
C ILE A 113 -13.90 19.23 8.91
N LEU A 114 -12.86 18.49 8.51
CA LEU A 114 -11.57 18.51 9.22
C LEU A 114 -10.88 19.88 9.13
N VAL A 115 -10.87 20.50 7.95
CA VAL A 115 -10.30 21.84 7.79
C VAL A 115 -11.09 22.86 8.60
N ALA A 116 -12.43 22.79 8.59
CA ALA A 116 -13.29 23.69 9.35
C ALA A 116 -13.09 23.57 10.87
N SER A 117 -12.76 22.37 11.38
CA SER A 117 -12.58 22.13 12.82
C SER A 117 -11.17 22.46 13.32
N ILE A 118 -10.13 22.22 12.52
CA ILE A 118 -8.73 22.34 12.96
C ILE A 118 -8.11 23.68 12.55
N GLU A 119 -8.32 24.13 11.32
CA GLU A 119 -7.50 25.19 10.71
C GLU A 119 -8.28 26.44 10.28
N LEU A 120 -9.60 26.49 10.48
CA LEU A 120 -10.45 27.59 9.99
C LEU A 120 -9.96 28.99 10.39
N ARG A 121 -9.46 29.15 11.62
CA ARG A 121 -8.88 30.42 12.10
C ARG A 121 -7.56 30.78 11.42
N SER A 122 -6.74 29.79 11.11
CA SER A 122 -5.46 30.00 10.42
C SER A 122 -5.69 30.36 8.96
N LEU A 123 -6.67 29.71 8.32
CA LEU A 123 -6.99 29.89 6.90
C LEU A 123 -7.57 31.28 6.60
N ILE A 124 -8.43 31.81 7.48
CA ILE A 124 -9.03 33.15 7.33
C ILE A 124 -7.99 34.27 7.39
N ASN A 125 -6.94 34.09 8.18
CA ASN A 125 -5.90 35.10 8.38
C ASN A 125 -4.73 34.98 7.39
N HIS A 126 -4.75 33.98 6.50
CA HIS A 126 -3.66 33.74 5.57
C HIS A 126 -3.85 34.55 4.28
N THR A 127 -2.82 35.28 3.88
CA THR A 127 -2.82 36.02 2.61
C THR A 127 -2.49 35.06 1.47
N PHE A 128 -3.48 34.78 0.62
CA PHE A 128 -3.27 33.96 -0.57
C PHE A 128 -2.47 34.74 -1.63
N THR A 129 -1.21 34.36 -1.82
CA THR A 129 -0.41 34.86 -2.93
C THR A 129 -0.76 34.10 -4.22
N PRO A 130 -0.67 34.72 -5.40
CA PRO A 130 -1.01 34.07 -6.67
C PRO A 130 -0.09 32.87 -6.99
N GLU A 131 1.15 32.89 -6.50
CA GLU A 131 2.10 31.78 -6.63
C GLU A 131 1.68 30.58 -5.76
N LEU A 132 1.17 30.82 -4.55
CA LEU A 132 0.65 29.75 -3.70
C LEU A 132 -0.59 29.11 -4.33
N ILE A 133 -1.48 29.91 -4.92
CA ILE A 133 -2.68 29.41 -5.60
C ILE A 133 -2.29 28.53 -6.80
N SER A 134 -1.31 28.95 -7.61
CA SER A 134 -0.89 28.16 -8.77
C SER A 134 -0.25 26.83 -8.36
N MET A 135 0.60 26.82 -7.33
CA MET A 135 1.15 25.59 -6.76
C MET A 135 0.07 24.69 -6.16
N LEU A 136 -0.95 25.27 -5.51
CA LEU A 136 -2.06 24.52 -4.93
C LEU A 136 -2.93 23.84 -6.00
N VAL A 137 -3.21 24.55 -7.08
CA VAL A 137 -3.94 23.99 -8.24
C VAL A 137 -3.14 22.85 -8.87
N LEU A 138 -1.83 23.06 -9.10
CA LEU A 138 -0.96 22.03 -9.67
C LEU A 138 -0.91 20.78 -8.78
N ASN A 139 -0.73 20.96 -7.47
CA ASN A 139 -0.72 19.87 -6.50
C ASN A 139 -2.06 19.11 -6.49
N SER A 140 -3.19 19.83 -6.60
CA SER A 140 -4.52 19.23 -6.64
C SER A 140 -4.71 18.37 -7.89
N ILE A 141 -4.29 18.84 -9.06
CA ILE A 141 -4.35 18.08 -10.32
C ILE A 141 -3.48 16.81 -10.22
N LEU A 142 -2.25 16.96 -9.72
CA LEU A 142 -1.32 15.84 -9.61
C LEU A 142 -1.78 14.79 -8.59
N THR A 143 -2.39 15.24 -7.50
CA THR A 143 -3.03 14.36 -6.51
C THR A 143 -4.21 13.62 -7.13
N GLY A 144 -5.08 14.30 -7.86
CA GLY A 144 -6.20 13.68 -8.58
C GLY A 144 -5.74 12.60 -9.56
N LEU A 145 -4.68 12.87 -10.33
CA LEU A 145 -4.09 11.90 -11.26
C LEU A 145 -3.49 10.69 -10.52
N THR A 146 -2.83 10.93 -9.40
CA THR A 146 -2.25 9.86 -8.56
C THR A 146 -3.35 8.95 -7.98
N VAL A 147 -4.46 9.54 -7.54
CA VAL A 147 -5.62 8.79 -7.05
C VAL A 147 -6.21 7.96 -8.19
N LEU A 148 -6.46 8.56 -9.36
CA LEU A 148 -6.99 7.85 -10.52
C LEU A 148 -6.09 6.67 -10.93
N ALA A 149 -4.77 6.90 -11.01
CA ALA A 149 -3.80 5.86 -11.30
C ALA A 149 -3.83 4.74 -10.23
N SER A 150 -3.96 5.10 -8.95
CA SER A 150 -4.04 4.11 -7.87
C SER A 150 -5.27 3.21 -8.01
N PHE A 151 -6.45 3.78 -8.24
CA PHE A 151 -7.69 3.01 -8.46
C PHE A 151 -7.58 2.13 -9.71
N TRP A 152 -6.98 2.64 -10.78
CA TRP A 152 -6.69 1.87 -12.00
C TRP A 152 -5.76 0.68 -11.72
N PHE A 153 -4.70 0.89 -10.96
CA PHE A 153 -3.78 -0.19 -10.55
C PHE A 153 -4.44 -1.22 -9.63
N VAL A 154 -5.28 -0.80 -8.67
CA VAL A 154 -6.03 -1.74 -7.83
C VAL A 154 -6.88 -2.66 -8.69
N LYS A 155 -7.54 -2.12 -9.73
CA LYS A 155 -8.35 -2.93 -10.65
C LYS A 155 -7.51 -3.90 -11.48
N LEU A 156 -6.32 -3.49 -11.93
CA LEU A 156 -5.46 -4.31 -12.77
C LEU A 156 -4.72 -5.43 -12.01
N VAL A 157 -4.21 -5.14 -10.81
CA VAL A 157 -3.22 -6.00 -10.12
C VAL A 157 -3.66 -6.41 -8.71
N GLY A 158 -4.73 -5.81 -8.19
CA GLY A 158 -5.25 -6.03 -6.82
C GLY A 158 -4.66 -5.09 -5.77
N ALA A 159 -5.31 -4.99 -4.61
CA ALA A 159 -4.90 -4.12 -3.51
C ALA A 159 -3.51 -4.49 -2.95
N LEU A 160 -3.25 -5.79 -2.81
CA LEU A 160 -2.02 -6.29 -2.21
C LEU A 160 -0.79 -5.92 -3.04
N SER A 161 -0.87 -6.09 -4.36
CA SER A 161 0.23 -5.78 -5.28
C SER A 161 0.54 -4.28 -5.29
N LEU A 162 -0.48 -3.42 -5.25
CA LEU A 162 -0.29 -1.97 -5.17
C LEU A 162 0.47 -1.57 -3.89
N LYS A 163 0.14 -2.18 -2.74
CA LYS A 163 0.83 -1.92 -1.47
C LYS A 163 2.28 -2.37 -1.49
N VAL A 164 2.56 -3.55 -2.04
CA VAL A 164 3.94 -4.05 -2.18
C VAL A 164 4.78 -3.15 -3.09
N VAL A 165 4.20 -2.68 -4.21
CA VAL A 165 4.89 -1.73 -5.11
C VAL A 165 5.12 -0.38 -4.43
N ALA A 166 4.16 0.12 -3.66
CA ALA A 166 4.32 1.35 -2.89
C ALA A 166 5.43 1.24 -1.83
N GLN A 167 5.56 0.07 -1.20
CA GLN A 167 6.67 -0.23 -0.29
C GLN A 167 7.99 -0.24 -1.04
N ALA A 168 8.08 -0.96 -2.16
CA ALA A 168 9.27 -1.04 -3.00
C ALA A 168 9.73 0.34 -3.48
N ARG A 169 8.79 1.22 -3.88
CA ARG A 169 9.07 2.61 -4.24
C ARG A 169 9.68 3.39 -3.08
N THR A 170 9.15 3.21 -1.87
CA THR A 170 9.67 3.89 -0.67
C THR A 170 11.11 3.45 -0.40
N VAL A 171 11.38 2.14 -0.37
CA VAL A 171 12.73 1.57 -0.18
C VAL A 171 13.68 2.05 -1.28
N GLY A 172 13.24 2.03 -2.54
CA GLY A 172 14.04 2.47 -3.68
C GLY A 172 14.40 3.96 -3.61
N LEU A 173 13.48 4.81 -3.19
CA LEU A 173 13.75 6.23 -2.96
C LEU A 173 14.82 6.42 -1.89
N ILE A 174 14.77 5.66 -0.80
CA ILE A 174 15.79 5.73 0.27
C ILE A 174 17.16 5.33 -0.28
N LEU A 175 17.26 4.21 -1.01
CA LEU A 175 18.53 3.76 -1.60
C LEU A 175 19.11 4.78 -2.59
N ILE A 176 18.26 5.40 -3.42
CA ILE A 176 18.69 6.43 -4.37
C ILE A 176 19.18 7.68 -3.63
N SER A 177 18.45 8.12 -2.59
CA SER A 177 18.86 9.26 -1.78
C SER A 177 20.22 9.03 -1.15
N VAL A 178 20.44 7.86 -0.56
CA VAL A 178 21.72 7.52 0.07
C VAL A 178 22.87 7.48 -0.96
N PHE A 179 22.62 6.93 -2.15
CA PHE A 179 23.62 6.89 -3.22
C PHE A 179 23.98 8.28 -3.77
N PHE A 180 23.01 9.17 -3.93
CA PHE A 180 23.23 10.51 -4.48
C PHE A 180 23.80 11.49 -3.45
N PHE A 181 23.22 11.52 -2.25
CA PHE A 181 23.57 12.47 -1.19
C PHE A 181 24.78 12.02 -0.36
N HIS A 182 25.28 10.79 -0.55
CA HIS A 182 26.42 10.23 0.17
C HIS A 182 26.27 10.32 1.70
N GLU A 183 25.03 10.22 2.21
CA GLU A 183 24.78 10.20 3.64
C GLU A 183 25.28 8.89 4.27
N HIS A 184 25.89 9.01 5.46
CA HIS A 184 26.42 7.87 6.19
C HIS A 184 25.30 7.09 6.90
N CYS A 185 24.67 6.15 6.21
CA CYS A 185 23.77 5.18 6.85
C CYS A 185 24.53 3.99 7.46
N ALA A 186 23.95 3.39 8.51
CA ALA A 186 24.49 2.19 9.13
C ALA A 186 24.48 1.01 8.13
N PRO A 187 25.56 0.20 8.05
CA PRO A 187 25.67 -0.90 7.10
C PRO A 187 24.56 -1.95 7.24
N LEU A 188 24.01 -2.14 8.45
CA LEU A 188 22.90 -3.07 8.69
C LEU A 188 21.57 -2.61 8.08
N THR A 189 21.33 -1.30 7.96
CA THR A 189 20.11 -0.74 7.35
C THR A 189 20.03 -1.13 5.88
N TYR A 190 21.16 -1.11 5.16
CA TYR A 190 21.24 -1.58 3.78
C TYR A 190 20.91 -3.07 3.63
N VAL A 191 21.33 -3.90 4.59
CA VAL A 191 21.00 -5.32 4.58
C VAL A 191 19.49 -5.51 4.73
N GLY A 192 18.84 -4.76 5.63
CA GLY A 192 17.38 -4.79 5.77
C GLY A 192 16.64 -4.38 4.50
N TYR A 193 17.08 -3.33 3.82
CA TYR A 193 16.52 -2.90 2.53
C TYR A 193 16.75 -3.92 1.40
N ALA A 194 17.94 -4.53 1.35
CA ALA A 194 18.23 -5.59 0.38
C ALA A 194 17.32 -6.80 0.59
N VAL A 195 17.12 -7.23 1.84
CA VAL A 195 16.18 -8.32 2.18
C VAL A 195 14.74 -7.96 1.80
N SER A 196 14.33 -6.71 2.05
CA SER A 196 13.00 -6.24 1.65
C SER A 196 12.79 -6.30 0.13
N LEU A 197 13.80 -5.87 -0.66
CA LEU A 197 13.77 -5.96 -2.12
C LEU A 197 13.72 -7.41 -2.63
N VAL A 198 14.45 -8.33 -1.99
CA VAL A 198 14.36 -9.76 -2.30
C VAL A 198 12.94 -10.27 -2.05
N GLY A 199 12.32 -9.88 -0.93
CA GLY A 199 10.93 -10.21 -0.62
C GLY A 199 9.93 -9.69 -1.66
N VAL A 200 10.13 -8.48 -2.18
CA VAL A 200 9.34 -7.92 -3.29
C VAL A 200 9.51 -8.76 -4.57
N GLY A 201 10.75 -9.15 -4.90
CA GLY A 201 11.04 -10.02 -6.04
C GLY A 201 10.35 -11.38 -5.94
N MET A 202 10.42 -12.01 -4.76
CA MET A 202 9.73 -13.27 -4.47
C MET A 202 8.21 -13.12 -4.59
N PHE A 203 7.65 -12.02 -4.08
CA PHE A 203 6.21 -11.73 -4.20
C PHE A 203 5.75 -11.65 -5.66
N ASN A 204 6.54 -10.98 -6.52
CA ASN A 204 6.23 -10.86 -7.93
C ASN A 204 6.23 -12.23 -8.63
N GLN A 205 7.25 -13.06 -8.37
CA GLN A 205 7.31 -14.42 -8.90
C GLN A 205 6.15 -15.28 -8.40
N ALA A 206 5.76 -15.13 -7.13
CA ALA A 206 4.60 -15.81 -6.53
C ALA A 206 3.30 -15.51 -7.29
N LYS A 207 3.04 -14.23 -7.54
CA LYS A 207 1.84 -13.78 -8.25
C LYS A 207 1.83 -14.27 -9.70
N VAL A 208 2.97 -14.24 -10.40
CA VAL A 208 3.09 -14.76 -11.77
C VAL A 208 2.84 -16.28 -11.81
N ALA A 209 3.43 -17.04 -10.88
CA ALA A 209 3.22 -18.48 -10.80
C ALA A 209 1.74 -18.82 -10.55
N LEU A 210 1.09 -18.11 -9.63
CA LEU A 210 -0.33 -18.30 -9.34
C LEU A 210 -1.24 -17.99 -10.53
N ALA A 211 -0.93 -16.90 -11.26
CA ALA A 211 -1.66 -16.55 -12.48
C ALA A 211 -1.53 -17.64 -13.56
N SER A 212 -0.31 -18.18 -13.76
CA SER A 212 -0.07 -19.25 -14.73
C SER A 212 -0.81 -20.55 -14.42
N MET A 213 -0.91 -20.90 -13.12
CA MET A 213 -1.67 -22.09 -12.68
C MET A 213 -3.17 -21.91 -12.93
N ALA A 214 -3.71 -20.72 -12.67
CA ALA A 214 -5.12 -20.42 -12.91
C ALA A 214 -5.49 -20.46 -14.41
N SER A 215 -4.59 -20.05 -15.30
CA SER A 215 -4.79 -20.19 -16.75
C SER A 215 -4.86 -21.66 -17.17
N LYS A 216 -3.92 -22.47 -16.67
CA LYS A 216 -3.80 -23.88 -17.02
C LYS A 216 -5.00 -24.72 -16.55
N ASP A 217 -5.59 -24.37 -15.40
CA ASP A 217 -6.82 -25.01 -14.90
C ASP A 217 -8.02 -24.70 -15.80
N LYS A 218 -8.17 -23.43 -16.24
CA LYS A 218 -9.24 -23.03 -17.19
C LYS A 218 -9.12 -23.76 -18.53
N ASP A 219 -7.90 -23.89 -19.06
CA ASP A 219 -7.66 -24.62 -20.30
C ASP A 219 -8.00 -26.11 -20.15
N LEU A 220 -7.69 -26.72 -18.99
CA LEU A 220 -8.09 -28.09 -18.68
C LEU A 220 -9.61 -28.26 -18.58
N GLN A 221 -10.31 -27.33 -17.91
CA GLN A 221 -11.78 -27.39 -17.78
C GLN A 221 -12.47 -27.28 -19.14
N LEU A 222 -12.03 -26.34 -20.00
CA LEU A 222 -12.53 -26.23 -21.37
C LEU A 222 -12.27 -27.48 -22.20
N SER A 223 -11.10 -28.12 -22.02
CA SER A 223 -10.77 -29.38 -22.69
C SER A 223 -11.66 -30.53 -22.22
N CYS A 224 -12.02 -30.59 -20.94
CA CYS A 224 -12.90 -31.62 -20.38
C CYS A 224 -14.37 -31.42 -20.80
N GLU A 225 -14.90 -30.20 -20.77
CA GLU A 225 -16.27 -29.90 -21.24
C GLU A 225 -16.43 -30.15 -22.75
N GLY A 226 -15.39 -29.86 -23.55
CA GLY A 226 -15.37 -30.15 -24.98
C GLY A 226 -15.43 -31.66 -25.31
N LEU A 227 -14.84 -32.50 -24.46
CA LEU A 227 -14.89 -33.97 -24.59
C LEU A 227 -16.26 -34.54 -24.23
N ASP A 228 -16.91 -34.01 -23.20
CA ASP A 228 -18.25 -34.43 -22.76
C ASP A 228 -19.32 -34.06 -23.79
N SER A 229 -19.24 -32.86 -24.37
CA SER A 229 -20.12 -32.42 -25.47
C SER A 229 -20.00 -33.30 -26.72
N LYS A 230 -18.78 -33.75 -27.09
CA LYS A 230 -18.61 -34.67 -28.23
C LYS A 230 -19.20 -36.05 -27.96
N LYS A 231 -19.11 -36.53 -26.73
CA LYS A 231 -19.64 -37.85 -26.33
C LYS A 231 -21.17 -37.88 -26.35
N LYS A 232 -21.83 -36.75 -26.03
CA LYS A 232 -23.29 -36.59 -26.09
C LYS A 232 -23.87 -36.52 -27.51
N ILE A 233 -23.07 -36.13 -28.50
CA ILE A 233 -23.52 -36.01 -29.91
C ILE A 233 -23.39 -37.35 -30.65
N GLN A 234 -22.57 -38.29 -30.15
CA GLN A 234 -22.37 -39.61 -30.75
C GLN A 234 -23.25 -40.73 -30.14
N SER A 235 -24.10 -40.42 -29.16
CA SER A 235 -25.06 -41.35 -28.56
C SER A 235 -26.49 -40.98 -28.93
#